data_AF-A0A925BQN3-F1
#
_entry.id   AF-A0A925BQN3-F1
#
_cell.length_a   1.000
_cell.length_b   1.000
_cell.length_c   1.000
_cell.angle_alpha   90.00
_cell.angle_beta   90.00
_cell.angle_gamma   90.00
#
_symmetry.space_group_name_H-M   'P 1'
#
loop_
_entity.id
_entity.type
_entity.pdbx_description
1 polymer ?
#
loop_
_entity_poly.entity_id
_entity_poly.type
_entity_poly.pdbx_seq_one_letter_code
_entity_poly.pdbx_strand_id
1 'polypeptide(L)'
;MSNFFARLALMQESSLADICDMQESIDIRERADKWLREVVAQAAVDARESAMSFYRTIVALASGATVISLTLVEKILPKGQPQASVVFLFGAWWCFALSLVSVLIAFLLAARQYRITATALGRMVADLVLEPNYSPRVLQTGASQYSRSRSTYVLQVVAVGLFALGMMALVLFASCNYTQRDGRVGSDLRFFHEARLG
;
A
#
# COMPACT_ATOMS: atom_id res chain seq x y z
N MET A 1 64.98 -35.40 26.62
CA MET A 1 64.40 -34.07 26.89
C MET A 1 63.96 -33.32 25.62
N SER A 2 64.61 -33.48 24.47
CA SER A 2 64.24 -32.81 23.20
C SER A 2 62.78 -33.02 22.76
N ASN A 3 62.25 -34.24 22.88
CA ASN A 3 60.88 -34.56 22.46
C ASN A 3 59.79 -33.88 23.31
N PHE A 4 60.11 -33.47 24.55
CA PHE A 4 59.14 -32.80 25.42
C PHE A 4 58.93 -31.34 24.99
N PHE A 5 60.02 -30.64 24.65
CA PHE A 5 59.95 -29.25 24.16
C PHE A 5 59.27 -29.17 22.78
N ALA A 6 59.53 -30.12 21.88
CA ALA A 6 58.83 -30.18 20.58
C ALA A 6 57.32 -30.38 20.75
N ARG A 7 56.89 -31.18 21.73
CA ARG A 7 55.47 -31.44 22.00
C ARG A 7 54.77 -30.25 22.66
N LEU A 8 55.47 -29.51 23.51
CA LEU A 8 54.97 -28.25 24.08
C LEU A 8 54.82 -27.16 23.01
N ALA A 9 55.77 -27.02 22.09
CA ALA A 9 55.68 -26.07 20.98
C ALA A 9 54.46 -26.35 20.08
N LEU A 10 54.22 -27.63 19.75
CA LEU A 10 53.06 -28.03 18.95
C LEU A 10 51.71 -27.79 19.65
N MET A 11 51.62 -28.00 20.97
CA MET A 11 50.40 -27.66 21.72
C MET A 11 50.15 -26.15 21.78
N GLN A 12 51.23 -25.36 21.84
CA GLN A 12 51.12 -23.90 21.87
C GLN A 12 50.69 -23.34 20.51
N GLU A 13 51.20 -23.88 19.40
CA GLU A 13 50.77 -23.52 18.05
C GLU A 13 49.31 -23.93 17.79
N SER A 14 48.88 -25.13 18.22
CA SER A 14 47.49 -25.55 18.06
C SER A 14 46.52 -24.68 18.85
N SER A 15 46.89 -24.26 20.07
CA SER A 15 46.07 -23.38 20.89
C SER A 15 45.97 -21.96 20.32
N LEU A 16 47.01 -21.45 19.67
CA LEU A 16 47.02 -20.13 19.05
C LEU A 16 46.18 -20.08 17.78
N ALA A 17 46.21 -21.14 16.97
CA ALA A 17 45.33 -21.26 15.80
C ALA A 17 43.85 -21.26 16.21
N ASP A 18 43.49 -22.01 17.26
CA ASP A 18 42.12 -22.10 17.76
C ASP A 18 41.61 -20.74 18.30
N ILE A 19 42.48 -19.97 18.96
CA ILE A 19 42.16 -18.61 19.44
C ILE A 19 41.97 -17.62 18.27
N CYS A 20 42.78 -17.72 17.21
CA CYS A 20 42.67 -16.86 16.04
C CYS A 20 41.37 -17.13 15.27
N ASP A 21 41.03 -18.40 15.02
CA ASP A 21 39.78 -18.79 14.37
C ASP A 21 38.56 -18.35 15.19
N MET A 22 38.63 -18.49 16.52
CA MET A 22 37.57 -18.03 17.40
C MET A 22 37.39 -16.50 17.33
N GLN A 23 38.48 -15.73 17.28
CA GLN A 23 38.42 -14.27 17.19
C GLN A 23 37.87 -13.77 15.85
N GLU A 24 38.22 -14.44 14.75
CA GLU A 24 37.66 -14.14 13.41
C GLU A 24 36.16 -14.42 13.36
N SER A 25 35.70 -15.51 13.98
CA SER A 25 34.27 -15.86 14.04
C SER A 25 33.42 -14.82 14.81
N ILE A 26 34.01 -14.16 15.82
CA ILE A 26 33.33 -13.12 16.61
C ILE A 26 33.16 -11.84 15.79
N ASP A 27 34.18 -11.40 15.06
CA ASP A 27 34.13 -10.19 14.22
C ASP A 27 33.10 -10.35 13.07
N ILE A 28 33.02 -11.55 12.47
CA ILE A 28 32.01 -11.86 11.44
C ILE A 28 30.59 -11.74 11.99
N ARG A 29 30.32 -12.29 13.19
CA ARG A 29 29.00 -12.18 13.84
C ARG A 29 28.64 -10.75 14.15
N GLU A 30 29.57 -9.96 14.68
CA GLU A 30 29.31 -8.56 15.02
C GLU A 30 28.99 -7.71 13.78
N ARG A 31 29.70 -7.92 12.66
CA ARG A 31 29.38 -7.28 11.37
C ARG A 31 28.03 -7.70 10.83
N ALA A 32 27.68 -8.98 10.93
CA ALA A 32 26.38 -9.48 10.49
C ALA A 32 25.24 -8.89 11.31
N ASP A 33 25.38 -8.80 12.63
CA ASP A 33 24.39 -8.18 13.52
C ASP A 33 24.24 -6.67 13.27
N LYS A 34 25.35 -5.98 12.99
CA LYS A 34 25.32 -4.57 12.63
C LYS A 34 24.60 -4.37 11.29
N TRP A 35 24.95 -5.15 10.27
CA TRP A 35 24.32 -5.09 8.95
C TRP A 35 22.82 -5.43 9.03
N LEU A 36 22.43 -6.45 9.79
CA LEU A 36 21.02 -6.82 9.97
C LEU A 36 20.21 -5.68 10.61
N ARG A 37 20.79 -4.99 11.60
CA ARG A 37 20.15 -3.82 12.23
C ARG A 37 19.99 -2.68 11.24
N GLU A 38 20.99 -2.41 10.40
CA GLU A 38 20.93 -1.37 9.37
C GLU A 38 19.85 -1.70 8.32
N VAL A 39 19.79 -2.94 7.83
CA VAL A 39 18.77 -3.38 6.86
C VAL A 39 17.36 -3.32 7.44
N VAL A 40 17.17 -3.77 8.68
CA VAL A 40 15.86 -3.71 9.36
C VAL A 40 15.46 -2.25 9.61
N ALA A 41 16.40 -1.39 10.00
CA ALA A 41 16.14 0.04 10.18
C ALA A 41 15.76 0.71 8.86
N GLN A 42 16.47 0.41 7.77
CA GLN A 42 16.18 0.96 6.45
C GLN A 42 14.82 0.47 5.92
N ALA A 43 14.53 -0.83 6.04
CA ALA A 43 13.23 -1.39 5.66
C ALA A 43 12.07 -0.77 6.47
N ALA A 44 12.30 -0.41 7.74
CA ALA A 44 11.31 0.29 8.56
C ALA A 44 11.11 1.75 8.11
N VAL A 45 12.17 2.44 7.69
CA VAL A 45 12.09 3.80 7.11
C VAL A 45 11.32 3.78 5.79
N ASP A 46 11.66 2.88 4.88
CA ASP A 46 11.00 2.75 3.57
C ASP A 46 9.51 2.40 3.72
N ALA A 47 9.18 1.49 4.64
CA ALA A 47 7.79 1.14 4.95
C ALA A 47 7.02 2.34 5.53
N ARG A 48 7.67 3.15 6.38
CA ARG A 48 7.07 4.37 6.95
C ARG A 48 6.84 5.43 5.89
N GLU A 49 7.78 5.64 4.97
CA GLU A 49 7.65 6.62 3.90
C GLU A 49 6.59 6.19 2.88
N SER A 50 6.53 4.91 2.54
CA SER A 50 5.45 4.34 1.72
C SER A 50 4.08 4.53 2.38
N ALA A 51 3.96 4.27 3.69
CA ALA A 51 2.72 4.52 4.42
C ALA A 51 2.34 6.01 4.46
N MET A 52 3.32 6.92 4.62
CA MET A 52 3.08 8.36 4.61
C MET A 52 2.64 8.87 3.24
N SER A 53 3.28 8.43 2.16
CA SER A 53 2.90 8.84 0.80
C SER A 53 1.49 8.35 0.44
N PHE A 54 1.14 7.13 0.84
CA PHE A 54 -0.21 6.60 0.71
C PHE A 54 -1.23 7.41 1.50
N TYR A 55 -0.94 7.71 2.77
CA TYR A 55 -1.81 8.53 3.61
C TYR A 55 -2.05 9.92 3.01
N ARG A 56 -0.98 10.59 2.55
CA ARG A 56 -1.08 11.90 1.87
C ARG A 56 -1.96 11.83 0.62
N THR A 57 -1.80 10.77 -0.16
CA THR A 57 -2.59 10.56 -1.38
C THR A 57 -4.07 10.34 -1.04
N ILE A 58 -4.38 9.51 -0.05
CA ILE A 58 -5.76 9.30 0.41
C ILE A 58 -6.37 10.59 0.93
N VAL A 59 -5.65 11.36 1.76
CA VAL A 59 -6.16 12.61 2.32
C VAL A 59 -6.38 13.65 1.21
N ALA A 60 -5.48 13.74 0.24
CA ALA A 60 -5.63 14.63 -0.92
C ALA A 60 -6.85 14.22 -1.77
N LEU A 61 -7.02 12.92 -2.06
CA LEU A 61 -8.18 12.42 -2.80
C LEU A 61 -9.49 12.63 -2.03
N ALA A 62 -9.51 12.33 -0.73
CA ALA A 62 -10.69 12.49 0.11
C ALA A 62 -11.09 13.96 0.26
N SER A 63 -10.12 14.87 0.44
CA SER A 63 -10.39 16.31 0.50
C SER A 63 -10.89 16.85 -0.84
N GLY A 64 -10.25 16.48 -1.95
CA GLY A 64 -10.71 16.83 -3.29
C GLY A 64 -12.13 16.35 -3.57
N ALA A 65 -12.42 15.07 -3.28
CA ALA A 65 -13.76 14.51 -3.43
C ALA A 65 -14.79 15.20 -2.54
N THR A 66 -14.43 15.59 -1.31
CA THR A 66 -15.33 16.30 -0.39
C THR A 66 -15.66 17.70 -0.90
N VAL A 67 -14.66 18.45 -1.38
CA VAL A 67 -14.87 19.79 -1.95
C VAL A 67 -15.75 19.70 -3.19
N ILE A 68 -15.49 18.74 -4.08
CA ILE A 68 -16.33 18.51 -5.26
C ILE A 68 -17.75 18.12 -4.84
N SER A 69 -17.91 17.25 -3.84
CA SER A 69 -19.23 16.85 -3.36
C SER A 69 -20.01 18.01 -2.74
N LEU A 70 -19.37 18.86 -1.93
CA LEU A 70 -20.01 20.04 -1.32
C LEU A 70 -20.44 21.06 -2.39
N THR A 71 -19.55 21.38 -3.32
CA THR A 71 -19.81 22.35 -4.38
C THR A 71 -20.90 21.87 -5.35
N LEU A 72 -20.96 20.57 -5.63
CA LEU A 72 -22.02 19.98 -6.46
C LEU A 72 -23.35 19.93 -5.70
N VAL A 73 -23.37 19.52 -4.43
CA VAL A 73 -24.61 19.42 -3.64
C VAL A 73 -25.31 20.78 -3.54
N GLU A 74 -24.58 21.86 -3.27
CA GLU A 74 -25.16 23.20 -3.14
C GLU A 74 -25.74 23.73 -4.44
N LYS A 75 -25.09 23.45 -5.59
CA LYS A 75 -25.56 23.94 -6.90
C LYS A 75 -26.63 23.06 -7.54
N ILE A 76 -26.74 21.79 -7.14
CA ILE A 76 -27.54 20.79 -7.85
C ILE A 76 -28.85 20.43 -7.13
N LEU A 77 -29.07 20.83 -5.87
CA LEU A 77 -30.34 20.62 -5.17
C LEU A 77 -31.25 21.88 -5.20
N PRO A 78 -31.98 22.16 -6.29
CA PRO A 78 -33.11 23.08 -6.22
C PRO A 78 -34.16 22.49 -5.28
N LYS A 79 -34.66 23.33 -4.37
CA LYS A 79 -35.71 23.00 -3.40
C LYS A 79 -36.91 22.38 -4.14
N GLY A 80 -37.14 21.08 -3.95
CA GLY A 80 -38.30 20.36 -4.51
C GLY A 80 -38.03 19.44 -5.71
N GLN A 81 -36.91 18.70 -5.74
CA GLN A 81 -36.62 17.70 -6.78
C GLN A 81 -36.90 16.23 -6.35
N PRO A 82 -37.11 15.31 -7.31
CA PRO A 82 -37.60 13.95 -7.07
C PRO A 82 -36.59 13.05 -6.35
N GLN A 83 -37.11 12.16 -5.50
CA GLN A 83 -36.36 11.22 -4.66
C GLN A 83 -35.36 10.33 -5.43
N ALA A 84 -35.59 10.08 -6.73
CA ALA A 84 -34.73 9.25 -7.56
C ALA A 84 -33.30 9.83 -7.74
N SER A 85 -33.13 11.16 -7.80
CA SER A 85 -31.80 11.78 -7.88
C SER A 85 -30.98 11.52 -6.63
N VAL A 86 -31.62 11.46 -5.45
CA VAL A 86 -30.94 11.23 -4.17
C VAL A 86 -30.35 9.82 -4.09
N VAL A 87 -31.01 8.83 -4.69
CA VAL A 87 -30.54 7.44 -4.74
C VAL A 87 -29.19 7.31 -5.47
N PHE A 88 -29.03 8.00 -6.60
CA PHE A 88 -27.75 7.98 -7.35
C PHE A 88 -26.61 8.62 -6.55
N LEU A 89 -26.90 9.69 -5.81
CA LEU A 89 -25.91 10.36 -4.97
C LEU A 89 -25.44 9.44 -3.83
N PHE A 90 -26.38 8.81 -3.11
CA PHE A 90 -26.06 7.83 -2.07
C PHE A 90 -25.32 6.62 -2.64
N GLY A 91 -25.74 6.12 -3.81
CA GLY A 91 -25.08 5.01 -4.49
C GLY A 91 -23.62 5.34 -4.85
N ALA A 92 -23.36 6.55 -5.35
CA ALA A 92 -22.01 7.02 -5.64
C ALA A 92 -21.16 7.09 -4.36
N TRP A 93 -21.69 7.66 -3.27
CA TRP A 93 -20.99 7.73 -1.99
C TRP A 93 -20.64 6.34 -1.44
N TRP A 94 -21.56 5.39 -1.50
CA TRP A 94 -21.28 3.99 -1.13
C TRP A 94 -20.19 3.36 -1.99
N CYS A 95 -20.22 3.58 -3.31
CA CYS A 95 -19.18 3.07 -4.21
C CYS A 95 -17.80 3.67 -3.87
N PHE A 96 -17.72 4.97 -3.58
CA PHE A 96 -16.46 5.60 -3.18
C PHE A 96 -15.96 5.11 -1.82
N ALA A 97 -16.85 4.97 -0.84
CA ALA A 97 -16.51 4.44 0.47
C ALA A 97 -15.96 3.00 0.36
N LEU A 98 -16.64 2.13 -0.40
CA LEU A 98 -16.20 0.76 -0.63
C LEU A 98 -14.88 0.68 -1.42
N SER A 99 -14.69 1.58 -2.40
CA SER A 99 -13.42 1.70 -3.12
C SER A 99 -12.27 2.06 -2.16
N LEU A 100 -12.46 3.08 -1.31
CA LEU A 100 -11.47 3.49 -0.30
C LEU A 100 -11.14 2.37 0.68
N VAL A 101 -12.16 1.67 1.20
CA VAL A 101 -11.98 0.52 2.10
C VAL A 101 -11.20 -0.59 1.39
N SER A 102 -11.50 -0.87 0.13
CA SER A 102 -10.79 -1.89 -0.66
C SER A 102 -9.31 -1.53 -0.86
N VAL A 103 -9.01 -0.26 -1.16
CA VAL A 103 -7.63 0.23 -1.26
C VAL A 103 -6.90 0.12 0.08
N LEU A 104 -7.57 0.45 1.19
CA LEU A 104 -7.01 0.32 2.53
C LEU A 104 -6.71 -1.15 2.89
N ILE A 105 -7.62 -2.08 2.59
CA ILE A 105 -7.40 -3.50 2.83
C ILE A 105 -6.24 -4.02 1.98
N ALA A 106 -6.18 -3.64 0.69
CA ALA A 106 -5.08 -4.01 -0.19
C ALA A 106 -3.73 -3.52 0.36
N PHE A 107 -3.69 -2.29 0.89
CA PHE A 107 -2.51 -1.73 1.55
C PHE A 107 -2.13 -2.50 2.81
N LEU A 108 -3.09 -2.81 3.70
CA LEU A 108 -2.82 -3.59 4.91
C LEU A 108 -2.30 -5.01 4.60
N LEU A 109 -2.84 -5.64 3.55
CA LEU A 109 -2.36 -6.94 3.07
C LEU A 109 -0.94 -6.85 2.52
N ALA A 110 -0.64 -5.83 1.73
CA ALA A 110 0.71 -5.58 1.22
C ALA A 110 1.70 -5.32 2.36
N ALA A 111 1.33 -4.50 3.35
CA ALA A 111 2.15 -4.22 4.53
C ALA A 111 2.41 -5.48 5.37
N ARG A 112 1.40 -6.35 5.53
CA ARG A 112 1.56 -7.63 6.21
C ARG A 112 2.51 -8.56 5.45
N GLN A 113 2.37 -8.68 4.14
CA GLN A 113 3.27 -9.48 3.29
C GLN A 113 4.71 -8.98 3.36
N TYR A 114 4.90 -7.66 3.35
CA TYR A 114 6.21 -7.05 3.49
C TYR A 114 6.89 -7.43 4.81
N ARG A 115 6.17 -7.34 5.94
CA ARG A 115 6.70 -7.74 7.26
C ARG A 115 7.12 -9.20 7.31
N ILE A 116 6.28 -10.11 6.81
CA ILE A 116 6.58 -11.54 6.78
C ILE A 116 7.83 -11.79 5.92
N THR A 117 7.89 -11.17 4.74
CA THR A 117 9.03 -11.33 3.81
C THR A 117 10.32 -10.78 4.41
N ALA A 118 10.28 -9.60 5.03
CA ALA A 118 11.46 -9.02 5.69
C ALA A 118 12.01 -9.94 6.78
N THR A 119 11.12 -10.55 7.59
CA THR A 119 11.56 -11.52 8.61
C THR A 119 12.10 -12.82 8.02
N ALA A 120 11.54 -13.31 6.91
CA ALA A 120 12.02 -14.50 6.23
C ALA A 120 13.38 -14.27 5.59
N LEU A 121 13.57 -13.13 4.93
CA LEU A 121 14.84 -12.73 4.33
C LEU A 121 15.92 -12.53 5.40
N GLY A 122 15.57 -11.89 6.53
CA GLY A 122 16.48 -11.74 7.66
C GLY A 122 16.99 -13.08 8.21
N ARG A 123 16.12 -14.10 8.27
CA ARG A 123 16.51 -15.46 8.66
C ARG A 123 17.41 -16.13 7.62
N MET A 124 17.06 -16.04 6.34
CA MET A 124 17.89 -16.60 5.26
C MET A 124 19.30 -16.01 5.26
N VAL A 125 19.43 -14.69 5.47
CA VAL A 125 20.75 -14.06 5.54
C VAL A 125 21.52 -14.47 6.80
N ALA A 126 20.84 -14.60 7.95
CA ALA A 126 21.48 -15.13 9.16
C ALA A 126 22.01 -16.56 8.96
N ASP A 127 21.25 -17.42 8.28
CA ASP A 127 21.67 -18.79 7.98
C ASP A 127 22.85 -18.82 6.98
N LEU A 128 22.84 -17.94 5.97
CA LEU A 128 23.96 -17.79 5.01
C LEU A 128 25.27 -17.32 5.66
N VAL A 129 25.19 -16.45 6.66
CA VAL A 129 26.37 -16.02 7.42
C VAL A 129 26.92 -17.16 8.27
N LEU A 130 26.07 -18.05 8.76
CA LEU A 130 26.47 -19.18 9.62
C LEU A 130 27.00 -20.38 8.82
N GLU A 131 26.53 -20.60 7.59
CA GLU A 131 26.97 -21.70 6.71
C GLU A 131 27.50 -21.16 5.36
N PRO A 132 28.81 -20.89 5.22
CA PRO A 132 29.38 -20.29 4.00
C PRO A 132 29.32 -21.19 2.74
N ASN A 133 28.94 -22.47 2.88
CA ASN A 133 28.76 -23.42 1.77
C ASN A 133 27.31 -23.50 1.27
N TYR A 134 26.47 -22.51 1.57
CA TYR A 134 25.06 -22.52 1.21
C TYR A 134 24.83 -22.40 -0.31
N SER A 135 24.04 -23.32 -0.88
CA SER A 135 23.80 -23.36 -2.33
C SER A 135 22.92 -22.18 -2.81
N PRO A 136 23.23 -21.52 -3.94
CA PRO A 136 22.48 -20.36 -4.46
C PRO A 136 21.01 -20.65 -4.80
N ARG A 137 20.63 -21.93 -4.95
CA ARG A 137 19.30 -22.35 -5.39
C ARG A 137 18.21 -22.04 -4.37
N VAL A 138 18.54 -21.99 -3.08
CA VAL A 138 17.57 -21.73 -2.00
C VAL A 138 17.20 -20.24 -1.92
N LEU A 139 18.12 -19.34 -2.30
CA LEU A 139 17.88 -17.90 -2.37
C LEU A 139 16.85 -17.55 -3.45
N GLN A 140 16.89 -18.28 -4.57
CA GLN A 140 16.04 -18.02 -5.74
C GLN A 140 14.61 -18.49 -5.52
N THR A 141 14.39 -19.60 -4.79
CA THR A 141 13.05 -20.05 -4.39
C THR A 141 12.38 -19.07 -3.42
N GLY A 142 13.12 -18.52 -2.46
CA GLY A 142 12.62 -17.48 -1.55
C GLY A 142 12.19 -16.18 -2.25
N ALA A 143 13.00 -15.72 -3.22
CA ALA A 143 12.66 -14.53 -4.02
C ALA A 143 11.46 -14.77 -4.97
N SER A 144 11.30 -15.97 -5.52
CA SER A 144 10.15 -16.32 -6.38
C SER A 144 8.82 -16.45 -5.64
N GLN A 145 8.88 -16.69 -4.32
CA GLN A 145 7.71 -16.71 -3.44
C GLN A 145 7.17 -15.29 -3.14
N TYR A 146 7.89 -14.25 -3.60
CA TYR A 146 7.38 -12.89 -3.79
C TYR A 146 6.44 -12.78 -5.00
N SER A 147 5.75 -13.86 -5.35
CA SER A 147 4.69 -13.86 -6.36
C SER A 147 3.55 -13.02 -5.82
N ARG A 148 3.56 -11.73 -6.20
CA ARG A 148 2.46 -10.76 -6.22
C ARG A 148 1.13 -11.47 -5.98
N SER A 149 0.65 -11.44 -4.74
CA SER A 149 -0.51 -12.26 -4.40
C SER A 149 -1.66 -11.84 -5.31
N ARG A 150 -2.22 -12.80 -6.07
CA ARG A 150 -3.32 -12.52 -7.01
C ARG A 150 -4.44 -11.74 -6.32
N SER A 151 -4.63 -11.98 -5.01
CA SER A 151 -5.55 -11.24 -4.15
C SER A 151 -5.31 -9.73 -4.12
N THR A 152 -4.07 -9.25 -3.88
CA THR A 152 -3.78 -7.80 -3.86
C THR A 152 -4.08 -7.13 -5.21
N TYR A 153 -3.75 -7.80 -6.31
CA TYR A 153 -4.07 -7.31 -7.65
C TYR A 153 -5.59 -7.25 -7.89
N VAL A 154 -6.32 -8.33 -7.54
CA VAL A 154 -7.77 -8.37 -7.66
C VAL A 154 -8.44 -7.28 -6.83
N LEU A 155 -8.02 -7.06 -5.57
CA LEU A 155 -8.56 -5.98 -4.74
C LEU A 155 -8.33 -4.60 -5.37
N GLN A 156 -7.15 -4.36 -5.95
CA GLN A 156 -6.87 -3.10 -6.64
C GLN A 156 -7.76 -2.91 -7.87
N VAL A 157 -7.93 -3.93 -8.70
CA VAL A 157 -8.83 -3.88 -9.87
C VAL A 157 -10.27 -3.63 -9.44
N VAL A 158 -10.75 -4.33 -8.40
CA VAL A 158 -12.09 -4.13 -7.83
C VAL A 158 -12.25 -2.71 -7.30
N ALA A 159 -11.25 -2.18 -6.60
CA ALA A 159 -11.29 -0.82 -6.06
C ALA A 159 -11.38 0.23 -7.18
N VAL A 160 -10.59 0.09 -8.25
CA VAL A 160 -10.64 0.95 -9.43
C VAL A 160 -12.00 0.83 -10.14
N GLY A 161 -12.53 -0.38 -10.27
CA GLY A 161 -13.85 -0.62 -10.84
C GLY A 161 -14.97 0.07 -10.04
N LEU A 162 -14.96 -0.07 -8.71
CA LEU A 162 -15.91 0.61 -7.81
C LEU A 162 -15.79 2.14 -7.90
N PHE A 163 -14.56 2.66 -8.01
CA PHE A 163 -14.33 4.09 -8.18
C PHE A 163 -14.93 4.60 -9.50
N ALA A 164 -14.66 3.90 -10.61
CA ALA A 164 -15.21 4.25 -11.92
C ALA A 164 -16.75 4.18 -11.92
N LEU A 165 -17.33 3.17 -11.26
CA LEU A 165 -18.79 3.05 -11.10
C LEU A 165 -19.36 4.23 -10.32
N GLY A 166 -18.72 4.64 -9.22
CA GLY A 166 -19.11 5.82 -8.44
C GLY A 166 -19.04 7.11 -9.26
N MET A 167 -17.99 7.27 -10.08
CA MET A 167 -17.86 8.41 -11.00
C MET A 167 -18.98 8.44 -12.05
N MET A 168 -19.30 7.29 -12.65
CA MET A 168 -20.42 7.17 -13.59
C MET A 168 -21.76 7.54 -12.94
N ALA A 169 -22.01 7.10 -11.71
CA ALA A 169 -23.21 7.45 -10.96
C ALA A 169 -23.30 8.97 -10.69
N LEU A 170 -22.19 9.64 -10.36
CA LEU A 170 -22.15 11.10 -10.22
C LEU A 170 -22.43 11.83 -11.55
N VAL A 171 -21.88 11.36 -12.66
CA VAL A 171 -22.12 11.97 -13.98
C VAL A 171 -23.57 11.81 -14.40
N LEU A 172 -24.17 10.63 -14.15
CA LEU A 172 -25.60 10.40 -14.39
C LEU A 172 -26.46 11.29 -13.50
N PHE A 173 -26.14 11.40 -12.21
CA PHE A 173 -26.79 12.33 -11.30
C PHE A 173 -26.72 13.78 -11.80
N ALA A 174 -25.53 14.24 -12.19
CA ALA A 174 -25.34 15.60 -12.72
C ALA A 174 -26.15 15.83 -14.02
N SER A 175 -26.11 14.88 -14.95
CA SER A 175 -26.85 14.94 -16.23
C SER A 175 -28.37 14.99 -16.03
N CYS A 176 -28.90 14.15 -15.12
CA CYS A 176 -30.32 14.13 -14.79
C CYS A 176 -30.78 15.47 -14.19
N ASN A 177 -30.00 16.06 -13.28
CA ASN A 177 -30.35 17.32 -12.67
C ASN A 177 -30.17 18.51 -13.62
N TYR A 178 -29.16 18.48 -14.49
CA TYR A 178 -28.95 19.49 -15.52
C TYR A 178 -30.14 19.54 -16.50
N THR A 179 -30.58 18.38 -16.99
CA THR A 179 -31.72 18.27 -17.92
C THR A 179 -33.03 18.80 -17.30
N GLN A 180 -33.27 18.53 -16.01
CA GLN A 180 -34.44 19.09 -15.32
C GLN A 180 -34.40 20.61 -15.17
N ARG A 181 -33.20 21.19 -15.02
CA ARG A 181 -33.05 22.64 -14.90
C ARG A 181 -33.43 23.34 -16.20
N ASP A 182 -32.95 22.85 -17.34
CA ASP A 182 -33.27 23.42 -18.66
C ASP A 182 -34.77 23.31 -18.99
N GLY A 183 -35.40 22.19 -18.59
CA GLY A 183 -36.84 22.01 -18.74
C GLY A 183 -37.69 23.06 -18.00
N ARG A 184 -37.31 23.43 -16.77
CA ARG A 184 -38.03 24.45 -15.98
C ARG A 184 -37.88 25.86 -16.55
N VAL A 185 -36.68 26.23 -17.00
CA VAL A 185 -36.45 27.57 -17.59
C VAL A 185 -37.29 27.75 -18.87
N GLY A 186 -37.41 26.68 -19.68
CA GLY A 186 -38.23 26.70 -20.89
C GLY A 186 -39.74 26.81 -20.64
N SER A 187 -40.25 26.29 -19.51
CA SER A 187 -41.66 26.44 -19.14
C SER A 187 -41.97 27.83 -18.58
N ASP A 188 -41.09 28.41 -17.76
CA ASP A 188 -41.32 29.75 -17.21
C ASP A 188 -41.30 30.83 -18.30
N LEU A 189 -40.36 30.75 -19.25
CA LEU A 189 -40.31 31.68 -20.38
C LEU A 189 -41.58 31.63 -21.25
N ARG A 190 -42.16 30.45 -21.45
CA ARG A 190 -43.43 30.32 -22.17
C ARG A 190 -44.58 30.97 -21.40
N PHE A 191 -44.64 30.77 -20.08
CA PHE A 191 -45.68 31.38 -19.24
C PHE A 191 -45.61 32.92 -19.27
N PHE A 192 -44.41 33.50 -19.20
CA PHE A 192 -44.22 34.95 -19.33
C PHE A 192 -44.59 35.48 -20.73
N HIS A 193 -44.35 34.70 -21.78
CA HIS A 193 -44.70 35.12 -23.14
C HIS A 193 -46.23 35.06 -23.39
N GLU A 194 -46.93 34.08 -22.82
CA GLU A 194 -48.39 34.02 -22.87
C GLU A 194 -49.04 35.14 -22.05
N ALA A 195 -48.53 35.41 -20.84
CA ALA A 195 -49.06 36.47 -19.98
C ALA A 195 -48.89 37.90 -20.54
N ARG A 196 -48.00 38.10 -21.52
CA ARG A 196 -47.78 39.41 -22.16
C ARG A 196 -48.69 39.66 -23.37
N LEU A 197 -49.33 38.61 -23.90
CA LEU A 197 -50.16 38.67 -25.11
C LEU A 197 -51.67 38.66 -24.82
N GLY A 198 -52.08 38.39 -23.57
CA GLY A 198 -53.47 38.50 -23.10
C GLY A 198 -53.70 39.78 -22.30
#